data_AF-A0A661VFB5-F1
#
_entry.id   AF-A0A661VFB5-F1
#
_cell.length_a   1.000
_cell.length_b   1.000
_cell.length_c   1.000
_cell.angle_alpha   90.00
_cell.angle_beta   90.00
_cell.angle_gamma   90.00
#
_symmetry.space_group_name_H-M   'P 1'
#
loop_
_entity.id
_entity.type
_entity.pdbx_description
1 polymer ?
#
loop_
_entity_poly.entity_id
_entity_poly.type
_entity_poly.pdbx_seq_one_letter_code
_entity_poly.pdbx_strand_id
1 'polypeptide(L)'
;TITRRRQLVDHAAIPSEFAHQSAYRLKEFMRQLDSSVINSIRSSSEGGASDYSSMGGIIEFVSQAGGNTDSTDEKLTPSVMNDMIKQIWDDGGMVAGGRLVAIVGGVQKRIISQFDQAYRRLDYDSNAVGYVVERFISDLGFEVEIVVDPWMPDDTIVIGDINRLRIGPLQGDAVGLEDLAKTGRLIQAMLSGTYTCEVRNAKEAWAIHTNLKLS
;
A
#
# COMPACT_ATOMS: atom_id res chain seq x y z
N THR A 1 -27.43 6.03 4.19
CA THR A 1 -28.84 6.42 4.36
C THR A 1 -29.74 5.20 4.32
N ILE A 2 -30.63 5.06 5.30
CA ILE A 2 -31.68 4.02 5.30
C ILE A 2 -33.02 4.62 5.71
N THR A 3 -34.13 4.00 5.32
CA THR A 3 -35.47 4.40 5.80
C THR A 3 -35.78 3.70 7.11
N ARG A 4 -36.38 4.42 8.08
CA ARG A 4 -36.81 3.86 9.38
C ARG A 4 -37.70 2.61 9.25
N ARG A 5 -38.54 2.52 8.21
CA ARG A 5 -39.34 1.31 7.93
C ARG A 5 -38.46 0.09 7.66
N ARG A 6 -37.40 0.24 6.86
CA ARG A 6 -36.47 -0.85 6.52
C ARG A 6 -35.67 -1.31 7.72
N GLN A 7 -35.33 -0.41 8.64
CA GLN A 7 -34.70 -0.77 9.91
C GLN A 7 -35.61 -1.60 10.83
N LEU A 8 -36.93 -1.44 10.73
CA LEU A 8 -37.93 -2.16 11.54
C LEU A 8 -38.33 -3.51 10.93
N VAL A 9 -37.92 -3.80 9.69
CA VAL A 9 -38.19 -5.09 9.06
C VAL A 9 -37.09 -6.05 9.51
N ASP A 10 -37.48 -7.17 10.11
CA ASP A 10 -36.56 -8.22 10.47
C ASP A 10 -36.01 -8.88 9.19
N HIS A 11 -34.69 -8.82 9.03
CA HIS A 11 -33.97 -9.46 7.95
C HIS A 11 -33.28 -10.72 8.51
N ALA A 12 -33.45 -11.87 7.85
CA ALA A 12 -32.79 -13.09 8.27
C ALA A 12 -31.25 -12.91 8.23
N ALA A 13 -30.58 -13.25 9.32
CA ALA A 13 -29.12 -13.12 9.53
C ALA A 13 -28.54 -11.69 9.58
N ILE A 14 -29.36 -10.63 9.55
CA ILE A 14 -28.89 -9.24 9.69
C ILE A 14 -29.58 -8.59 10.90
N PRO A 15 -28.88 -8.44 12.05
CA PRO A 15 -29.48 -7.88 13.27
C PRO A 15 -29.77 -6.37 13.19
N SER A 16 -29.11 -5.65 12.28
CA SER A 16 -29.36 -4.23 12.01
C SER A 16 -28.87 -3.86 10.62
N GLU A 17 -29.78 -3.44 9.74
CA GLU A 17 -29.45 -2.98 8.39
C GLU A 17 -28.54 -1.74 8.44
N PHE A 18 -28.76 -0.84 9.39
CA PHE A 18 -27.88 0.32 9.58
C PHE A 18 -26.43 -0.07 9.86
N ALA A 19 -26.21 -0.99 10.80
CA ALA A 19 -24.87 -1.45 11.18
C ALA A 19 -24.19 -2.23 10.04
N HIS A 20 -24.97 -3.00 9.29
CA HIS A 20 -24.48 -3.70 8.11
C HIS A 20 -24.01 -2.69 7.04
N GLN A 21 -24.84 -1.69 6.71
CA GLN A 21 -24.49 -0.66 5.73
C GLN A 21 -23.30 0.21 6.18
N SER A 22 -23.21 0.57 7.46
CA SER A 22 -22.05 1.31 7.97
C SER A 22 -20.76 0.49 7.89
N ALA A 23 -20.81 -0.81 8.16
CA ALA A 23 -19.67 -1.69 8.02
C ALA A 23 -19.16 -1.80 6.55
N TYR A 24 -20.06 -1.82 5.55
CA TYR A 24 -19.63 -1.76 4.15
C TYR A 24 -18.97 -0.42 3.81
N ARG A 25 -19.53 0.70 4.28
CA ARG A 25 -18.92 2.02 4.04
C ARG A 25 -17.55 2.15 4.69
N LEU A 26 -17.37 1.57 5.88
CA LEU A 26 -16.06 1.52 6.52
C LEU A 26 -15.05 0.71 5.69
N LYS A 27 -15.46 -0.45 5.14
CA LYS A 27 -14.60 -1.24 4.25
C LYS A 27 -14.25 -0.48 2.96
N GLU A 28 -15.22 0.22 2.37
CA GLU A 28 -14.98 1.07 1.21
C GLU A 28 -14.01 2.20 1.52
N PHE A 29 -14.16 2.86 2.67
CA PHE A 29 -13.24 3.89 3.15
C PHE A 29 -11.82 3.35 3.32
N MET A 30 -11.66 2.19 3.98
CA MET A 30 -10.34 1.56 4.14
C MET A 30 -9.71 1.19 2.80
N ARG A 31 -10.50 0.69 1.84
CA ARG A 31 -10.02 0.39 0.47
C ARG A 31 -9.57 1.66 -0.27
N GLN A 32 -10.28 2.77 -0.09
CA GLN A 32 -9.89 4.06 -0.68
C GLN A 32 -8.65 4.63 -0.01
N LEU A 33 -8.54 4.49 1.33
CA LEU A 33 -7.37 4.88 2.09
C LEU A 33 -6.13 4.13 1.59
N ASP A 34 -6.22 2.81 1.46
CA ASP A 34 -5.17 1.94 0.92
C ASP A 34 -4.67 2.40 -0.46
N SER A 35 -5.60 2.58 -1.41
CA SER A 35 -5.28 3.11 -2.74
C SER A 35 -4.65 4.50 -2.69
N SER A 36 -5.05 5.36 -1.75
CA SER A 36 -4.51 6.72 -1.62
C SER A 36 -3.13 6.75 -0.95
N VAL A 37 -2.86 5.85 0.01
CA VAL A 37 -1.55 5.71 0.65
C VAL A 37 -0.47 5.37 -0.39
N ILE A 38 -0.81 4.60 -1.43
CA ILE A 38 0.15 4.22 -2.47
C ILE A 38 0.27 5.29 -3.55
N ASN A 39 -0.86 5.70 -4.16
CA ASN A 39 -0.87 6.43 -5.43
C ASN A 39 -1.21 7.92 -5.33
N SER A 40 -1.59 8.44 -4.15
CA SER A 40 -2.00 9.83 -4.05
C SER A 40 -0.85 10.80 -4.32
N ILE A 41 -1.16 11.98 -4.84
CA ILE A 41 -0.21 13.06 -5.09
C ILE A 41 -0.61 14.22 -4.20
N ARG A 42 0.35 14.83 -3.51
CA ARG A 42 0.14 15.98 -2.66
C ARG A 42 -0.29 17.17 -3.50
N SER A 43 -1.44 17.75 -3.15
CA SER A 43 -1.87 19.00 -3.76
C SER A 43 -0.90 20.13 -3.39
N SER A 44 -0.52 20.94 -4.38
CA SER A 44 0.33 22.11 -4.19
C SER A 44 -0.42 23.31 -3.58
N SER A 45 -1.74 23.21 -3.48
CA SER A 45 -2.66 24.24 -2.98
C SER A 45 -3.35 23.76 -1.71
N GLU A 46 -3.72 24.68 -0.82
CA GLU A 46 -4.47 24.37 0.42
C GLU A 46 -5.92 23.92 0.16
N GLY A 47 -6.32 23.80 -1.10
CA GLY A 47 -7.65 23.38 -1.53
C GLY A 47 -8.58 24.57 -1.74
N GLY A 48 -9.24 24.61 -2.88
CA GLY A 48 -10.20 25.65 -3.26
C GLY A 48 -11.44 25.06 -3.93
N ALA A 49 -12.31 25.89 -4.51
CA ALA A 49 -13.52 25.43 -5.19
C ALA A 49 -13.26 24.57 -6.45
N SER A 50 -12.02 24.59 -6.96
CA SER A 50 -11.61 23.88 -8.18
C SER A 50 -10.45 22.89 -7.96
N ASP A 51 -9.71 23.03 -6.86
CA ASP A 51 -8.58 22.18 -6.51
C ASP A 51 -8.87 21.47 -5.19
N TYR A 52 -8.83 20.14 -5.19
CA TYR A 52 -8.98 19.37 -3.96
C TYR A 52 -7.63 19.28 -3.25
N SER A 53 -7.64 19.38 -1.91
CA SER A 53 -6.47 19.06 -1.09
C SER A 53 -6.35 17.53 -0.97
N SER A 54 -5.17 17.00 -1.23
CA SER A 54 -4.87 15.57 -1.25
C SER A 54 -3.57 15.27 -0.50
N MET A 55 -3.51 14.11 0.16
CA MET A 55 -2.28 13.65 0.81
C MET A 55 -1.26 13.19 -0.23
N GLY A 56 0.03 13.19 0.12
CA GLY A 56 1.05 12.51 -0.69
C GLY A 56 1.06 11.02 -0.40
N GLY A 57 1.19 10.21 -1.45
CA GLY A 57 1.35 8.76 -1.38
C GLY A 57 2.82 8.35 -1.33
N ILE A 58 3.07 7.07 -1.04
CA ILE A 58 4.42 6.49 -0.94
C ILE A 58 5.19 6.70 -2.25
N ILE A 59 4.56 6.47 -3.40
CA ILE A 59 5.22 6.60 -4.70
C ILE A 59 5.74 8.03 -4.91
N GLU A 60 4.93 9.04 -4.64
CA GLU A 60 5.33 10.45 -4.76
C GLU A 60 6.49 10.81 -3.82
N PHE A 61 6.45 10.33 -2.57
CA PHE A 61 7.51 10.61 -1.61
C PHE A 61 8.84 9.98 -2.01
N VAL A 62 8.82 8.76 -2.56
CA VAL A 62 10.03 8.04 -2.95
C VAL A 62 10.53 8.46 -4.34
N SER A 63 9.65 8.90 -5.24
CA SER A 63 10.01 9.35 -6.59
C SER A 63 10.59 10.78 -6.64
N GLN A 64 11.02 11.34 -5.51
CA GLN A 64 11.55 12.70 -5.45
C GLN A 64 12.91 12.83 -6.14
N ALA A 65 13.14 13.99 -6.77
CA ALA A 65 14.43 14.27 -7.40
C ALA A 65 15.60 14.19 -6.40
N GLY A 66 16.64 13.47 -6.80
CA GLY A 66 17.84 13.20 -5.99
C GLY A 66 17.66 12.11 -4.93
N GLY A 67 16.62 11.29 -5.03
CA GLY A 67 16.53 9.98 -4.35
C GLY A 67 16.93 8.82 -5.26
N ASN A 68 16.84 7.61 -4.73
CA ASN A 68 17.16 6.38 -5.46
C ASN A 68 16.02 5.97 -6.39
N THR A 69 16.01 6.55 -7.58
CA THR A 69 15.00 6.29 -8.61
C THR A 69 15.64 5.66 -9.85
N ASP A 70 15.06 4.57 -10.32
CA ASP A 70 15.40 3.93 -11.59
C ASP A 70 14.15 3.87 -12.50
N SER A 71 14.35 4.03 -13.80
CA SER A 71 13.31 4.02 -14.84
C SER A 71 13.72 3.20 -16.07
N THR A 72 14.77 2.39 -15.94
CA THR A 72 15.33 1.58 -17.01
C THR A 72 14.31 0.54 -17.48
N ASP A 73 14.10 0.43 -18.80
CA ASP A 73 13.20 -0.58 -19.38
C ASP A 73 13.84 -1.99 -19.34
N GLU A 74 13.72 -2.66 -18.20
CA GLU A 74 14.31 -3.98 -17.99
C GLU A 74 13.38 -4.96 -17.27
N LYS A 75 13.76 -6.24 -17.25
CA LYS A 75 13.05 -7.27 -16.49
C LYS A 75 13.54 -7.23 -15.05
N LEU A 76 12.63 -7.41 -14.10
CA LEU A 76 13.01 -7.57 -12.71
C LEU A 76 13.83 -8.84 -12.54
N THR A 77 15.07 -8.68 -12.06
CA THR A 77 16.02 -9.77 -11.81
C THR A 77 16.57 -9.65 -10.39
N PRO A 78 17.18 -10.72 -9.83
CA PRO A 78 17.82 -10.65 -8.52
C PRO A 78 18.91 -9.57 -8.44
N SER A 79 19.62 -9.29 -9.54
CA SER A 79 20.61 -8.20 -9.59
C SER A 79 19.98 -6.83 -9.43
N VAL A 80 18.87 -6.55 -10.12
CA VAL A 80 18.14 -5.28 -9.99
C VAL A 80 17.68 -5.05 -8.54
N MET A 81 17.17 -6.10 -7.88
CA MET A 81 16.81 -6.01 -6.46
C MET A 81 18.02 -5.74 -5.56
N ASN A 82 19.16 -6.39 -5.81
CA ASN A 82 20.39 -6.14 -5.05
C ASN A 82 20.93 -4.73 -5.29
N ASP A 83 20.85 -4.22 -6.51
CA ASP A 83 21.29 -2.87 -6.86
C ASP A 83 20.44 -1.81 -6.13
N MET A 84 19.13 -1.99 -6.06
CA MET A 84 18.25 -1.11 -5.26
C MET A 84 18.60 -1.14 -3.77
N ILE A 85 18.89 -2.31 -3.21
CA ILE A 85 19.27 -2.45 -1.78
C ILE A 85 20.65 -1.81 -1.54
N LYS A 86 21.56 -1.96 -2.50
CA LYS A 86 22.88 -1.35 -2.45
C LYS A 86 22.80 0.18 -2.48
N GLN A 87 21.92 0.77 -3.29
CA GLN A 87 21.68 2.21 -3.29
C GLN A 87 21.23 2.72 -1.91
N ILE A 88 20.25 2.05 -1.29
CA ILE A 88 19.79 2.38 0.07
C ILE A 88 20.93 2.23 1.10
N TRP A 89 21.78 1.22 0.93
CA TRP A 89 22.93 0.99 1.79
C TRP A 89 24.00 2.08 1.66
N ASP A 90 24.36 2.44 0.43
CA ASP A 90 25.39 3.45 0.13
C ASP A 90 24.98 4.85 0.63
N ASP A 91 23.67 5.15 0.61
CA ASP A 91 23.11 6.39 1.18
C ASP A 91 22.92 6.35 2.71
N GLY A 92 23.23 5.22 3.36
CA GLY A 92 23.09 5.08 4.82
C GLY A 92 21.64 4.97 5.29
N GLY A 93 20.70 4.65 4.41
CA GLY A 93 19.28 4.46 4.72
C GLY A 93 19.00 3.36 5.74
N MET A 94 19.91 2.41 5.91
CA MET A 94 19.75 1.20 6.74
C MET A 94 20.44 1.25 8.11
N VAL A 95 20.92 2.42 8.54
CA VAL A 95 21.50 2.58 9.89
C VAL A 95 20.45 2.20 10.94
N ALA A 96 20.80 1.22 11.81
CA ALA A 96 20.06 0.74 12.99
C ALA A 96 19.05 -0.44 12.85
N GLY A 97 19.31 -1.41 11.97
CA GLY A 97 18.52 -2.66 11.96
C GLY A 97 17.11 -2.49 11.41
N GLY A 98 16.97 -1.64 10.39
CA GLY A 98 15.72 -1.38 9.69
C GLY A 98 15.10 -2.67 9.12
N ARG A 99 13.78 -2.70 9.02
CA ARG A 99 13.04 -3.82 8.45
C ARG A 99 12.73 -3.47 6.99
N LEU A 100 13.53 -4.02 6.09
CA LEU A 100 13.34 -3.80 4.66
C LEU A 100 12.11 -4.53 4.15
N VAL A 101 11.28 -3.79 3.44
CA VAL A 101 10.08 -4.30 2.78
C VAL A 101 10.12 -3.90 1.32
N ALA A 102 9.83 -4.86 0.44
CA ALA A 102 9.55 -4.63 -0.97
C ALA A 102 8.04 -4.64 -1.18
N ILE A 103 7.47 -3.53 -1.61
CA ILE A 103 6.06 -3.39 -1.97
C ILE A 103 5.96 -3.57 -3.49
N VAL A 104 5.17 -4.56 -3.91
CA VAL A 104 5.04 -4.97 -5.32
C VAL A 104 3.60 -5.18 -5.75
N GLY A 105 3.33 -4.95 -7.03
CA GLY A 105 2.11 -5.40 -7.70
C GLY A 105 2.08 -6.91 -7.93
N GLY A 106 0.92 -7.40 -8.34
CA GLY A 106 0.69 -8.83 -8.57
C GLY A 106 1.57 -9.42 -9.67
N VAL A 107 1.83 -8.67 -10.74
CA VAL A 107 2.69 -9.13 -11.85
C VAL A 107 4.14 -9.29 -11.40
N GLN A 108 4.70 -8.29 -10.71
CA GLN A 108 6.08 -8.36 -10.22
C GLN A 108 6.26 -9.46 -9.17
N LYS A 109 5.29 -9.70 -8.29
CA LYS A 109 5.33 -10.84 -7.35
C LYS A 109 5.46 -12.18 -8.08
N ARG A 110 4.78 -12.35 -9.22
CA ARG A 110 4.89 -13.59 -10.02
C ARG A 110 6.29 -13.75 -10.61
N ILE A 111 6.90 -12.67 -11.07
CA ILE A 111 8.29 -12.66 -11.57
C ILE A 111 9.28 -12.97 -10.42
N ILE A 112 9.10 -12.38 -9.24
CA ILE A 112 9.92 -12.68 -8.06
C ILE A 112 9.76 -14.14 -7.63
N SER A 113 8.53 -14.68 -7.67
CA SER A 113 8.26 -16.08 -7.36
C SER A 113 8.89 -17.04 -8.36
N GLN A 114 9.34 -16.55 -9.51
CA GLN A 114 10.07 -17.28 -10.54
C GLN A 114 11.60 -17.18 -10.40
N PHE A 115 12.11 -16.38 -9.46
CA PHE A 115 13.54 -16.31 -9.19
C PHE A 115 14.08 -17.67 -8.77
N ASP A 116 15.25 -18.03 -9.28
CA ASP A 116 15.95 -19.25 -8.87
C ASP A 116 15.22 -20.58 -9.21
N GLN A 117 14.32 -20.58 -10.21
CA GLN A 117 13.63 -21.79 -10.69
C GLN A 117 14.58 -22.96 -10.99
N ALA A 118 15.82 -22.69 -11.41
CA ALA A 118 16.79 -23.71 -11.81
C ALA A 118 17.39 -24.53 -10.64
N TYR A 119 17.38 -24.01 -9.41
CA TYR A 119 17.99 -24.66 -8.24
C TYR A 119 16.96 -25.29 -7.29
N ARG A 120 15.67 -25.19 -7.64
CA ARG A 120 14.57 -25.75 -6.84
C ARG A 120 14.50 -27.26 -7.02
N ARG A 121 14.77 -28.00 -5.96
CA ARG A 121 14.48 -29.45 -5.88
C ARG A 121 13.10 -29.63 -5.27
N LEU A 122 12.19 -30.23 -6.03
CA LEU A 122 10.93 -30.77 -5.51
C LEU A 122 11.25 -32.07 -4.75
N ASP A 123 11.00 -32.14 -3.46
CA ASP A 123 10.84 -33.44 -2.80
C ASP A 123 9.51 -34.04 -3.27
N TYR A 124 9.57 -35.28 -3.77
CA TYR A 124 8.53 -35.92 -4.59
C TYR A 124 7.29 -36.39 -3.81
N ASP A 125 7.07 -35.91 -2.57
CA ASP A 125 6.10 -36.48 -1.62
C ASP A 125 4.97 -35.52 -1.19
N SER A 126 4.73 -34.43 -1.92
CA SER A 126 3.61 -33.53 -1.61
C SER A 126 2.53 -33.57 -2.70
N ASN A 127 1.29 -33.93 -2.32
CA ASN A 127 0.07 -33.78 -3.15
C ASN A 127 -0.30 -32.30 -3.45
N ALA A 128 0.60 -31.35 -3.20
CA ALA A 128 0.48 -29.94 -3.47
C ALA A 128 1.67 -29.49 -4.33
N VAL A 129 1.41 -28.67 -5.35
CA VAL A 129 2.43 -28.12 -6.25
C VAL A 129 2.29 -26.61 -6.25
N GLY A 130 3.34 -25.90 -5.83
CA GLY A 130 3.35 -24.44 -5.79
C GLY A 130 4.56 -23.89 -5.05
N TYR A 131 5.01 -22.70 -5.45
CA TYR A 131 6.13 -22.00 -4.84
C TYR A 131 5.84 -20.51 -4.75
N VAL A 132 6.15 -19.92 -3.60
CA VAL A 132 6.06 -18.49 -3.38
C VAL A 132 7.33 -18.05 -2.65
N VAL A 133 7.94 -16.96 -3.13
CA VAL A 133 9.07 -16.32 -2.45
C VAL A 133 8.48 -15.22 -1.58
N GLU A 134 8.41 -15.44 -0.27
CA GLU A 134 7.93 -14.44 0.69
C GLU A 134 9.03 -13.46 1.10
N ARG A 135 10.28 -13.90 0.99
CA ARG A 135 11.43 -13.19 1.50
C ARG A 135 12.62 -13.34 0.58
N PHE A 136 13.29 -12.22 0.32
CA PHE A 136 14.48 -12.16 -0.50
C PHE A 136 15.69 -11.82 0.37
N ILE A 137 16.78 -12.57 0.23
CA ILE A 137 18.03 -12.30 0.92
C ILE A 137 18.98 -11.69 -0.10
N SER A 138 19.44 -10.46 0.18
CA SER A 138 20.40 -9.80 -0.69
C SER A 138 21.80 -10.37 -0.54
N ASP A 139 22.65 -10.09 -1.51
CA ASP A 139 24.09 -10.38 -1.48
C ASP A 139 24.82 -9.73 -0.28
N LEU A 140 24.33 -8.56 0.16
CA LEU A 140 24.76 -7.88 1.37
C LEU A 140 24.28 -8.56 2.67
N GLY A 141 23.49 -9.63 2.58
CA GLY A 141 22.98 -10.39 3.71
C GLY A 141 21.76 -9.75 4.38
N PHE A 142 21.13 -8.76 3.75
CA PHE A 142 19.90 -8.16 4.25
C PHE A 142 18.69 -8.93 3.80
N GLU A 143 17.70 -8.92 4.68
CA GLU A 143 16.50 -9.70 4.51
C GLU A 143 15.33 -8.76 4.18
N VAL A 144 14.75 -8.94 3.00
CA VAL A 144 13.68 -8.11 2.46
C VAL A 144 12.38 -8.90 2.41
N GLU A 145 11.38 -8.44 3.16
CA GLU A 145 10.04 -9.01 3.13
C GLU A 145 9.25 -8.50 1.92
N ILE A 146 8.63 -9.39 1.16
CA ILE A 146 7.90 -9.01 -0.06
C ILE A 146 6.41 -8.92 0.25
N VAL A 147 5.89 -7.69 0.31
CA VAL A 147 4.48 -7.37 0.50
C VAL A 147 3.83 -7.10 -0.85
N VAL A 148 2.69 -7.75 -1.09
CA VAL A 148 1.93 -7.61 -2.33
C VAL A 148 0.73 -6.73 -2.08
N ASP A 149 0.57 -5.71 -2.91
CA ASP A 149 -0.60 -4.83 -2.86
C ASP A 149 -1.26 -4.71 -4.24
N PRO A 150 -2.61 -4.80 -4.34
CA PRO A 150 -3.31 -4.71 -5.62
C PRO A 150 -3.38 -3.30 -6.23
N TRP A 151 -3.15 -2.24 -5.46
CA TRP A 151 -3.12 -0.85 -5.94
C TRP A 151 -1.73 -0.41 -6.37
N MET A 152 -0.69 -1.20 -6.08
CA MET A 152 0.65 -0.94 -6.59
C MET A 152 0.67 -1.12 -8.11
N PRO A 153 1.23 -0.17 -8.88
CA PRO A 153 1.40 -0.33 -10.32
C PRO A 153 2.19 -1.58 -10.66
N ASP A 154 1.75 -2.31 -11.68
CA ASP A 154 2.37 -3.59 -12.06
C ASP A 154 3.78 -3.43 -12.65
N ASP A 155 4.19 -2.23 -13.05
CA ASP A 155 5.49 -1.89 -13.63
C ASP A 155 6.47 -1.30 -12.60
N THR A 156 6.07 -1.24 -11.33
CA THR A 156 6.80 -0.52 -10.28
C THR A 156 7.07 -1.41 -9.07
N ILE A 157 8.26 -1.26 -8.49
CA ILE A 157 8.64 -1.85 -7.20
C ILE A 157 9.21 -0.76 -6.30
N VAL A 158 8.83 -0.79 -5.02
CA VAL A 158 9.37 0.11 -4.00
C VAL A 158 10.00 -0.74 -2.91
N ILE A 159 11.26 -0.45 -2.57
CA ILE A 159 11.98 -1.08 -1.47
C ILE A 159 12.32 -0.01 -0.45
N GLY A 160 12.10 -0.26 0.84
CA GLY A 160 12.53 0.66 1.88
C GLY A 160 12.27 0.15 3.29
N ASP A 161 12.59 0.98 4.27
CA ASP A 161 12.40 0.66 5.69
C ASP A 161 10.99 1.07 6.17
N ILE A 162 10.16 0.07 6.48
CA ILE A 162 8.80 0.29 6.99
C ILE A 162 8.76 1.01 8.35
N ASN A 163 9.87 1.01 9.11
CA ASN A 163 9.94 1.78 10.35
C ASN A 163 9.87 3.29 10.10
N ARG A 164 10.19 3.73 8.88
CA ARG A 164 10.18 5.13 8.46
C ARG A 164 8.87 5.54 7.77
N LEU A 165 7.94 4.60 7.60
CA LEU A 165 6.58 4.85 7.10
C LEU A 165 5.59 4.89 8.27
N ARG A 166 4.81 5.97 8.38
CA ARG A 166 3.71 6.07 9.35
C ARG A 166 2.47 6.63 8.68
N ILE A 167 1.33 6.01 8.94
CA ILE A 167 0.02 6.45 8.46
C ILE A 167 -0.81 6.76 9.71
N GLY A 168 -1.44 7.93 9.73
CA GLY A 168 -2.19 8.38 10.89
C GLY A 168 -3.22 9.45 10.56
N PRO A 169 -4.15 9.74 11.48
CA PRO A 169 -5.14 10.77 11.29
C PRO A 169 -4.47 12.16 11.26
N LEU A 170 -4.89 13.01 10.33
CA LEU A 170 -4.39 14.38 10.23
C LEU A 170 -4.90 15.17 11.44
N GLN A 171 -3.99 15.67 12.28
CA GLN A 171 -4.32 16.42 13.49
C GLN A 171 -5.32 15.70 14.45
N GLY A 172 -5.38 14.37 14.40
CA GLY A 172 -6.26 13.57 15.26
C GLY A 172 -7.70 13.41 14.75
N ASP A 173 -8.00 13.86 13.53
CA ASP A 173 -9.30 13.66 12.86
C ASP A 173 -9.47 12.22 12.34
N ALA A 174 -9.63 11.29 13.28
CA ALA A 174 -9.79 9.86 13.00
C ALA A 174 -11.17 9.54 12.42
N VAL A 175 -11.27 8.40 11.72
CA VAL A 175 -12.54 7.96 11.14
C VAL A 175 -13.61 7.79 12.23
N GLY A 176 -14.71 8.53 12.08
CA GLY A 176 -15.86 8.52 12.97
C GLY A 176 -17.16 8.39 12.20
N LEU A 177 -18.15 7.77 12.83
CA LEU A 177 -19.53 7.75 12.33
C LEU A 177 -20.34 8.79 13.09
N GLU A 178 -20.80 9.81 12.38
CA GLU A 178 -21.60 10.90 12.93
C GLU A 178 -23.04 10.81 12.42
N ASP A 179 -24.00 10.90 13.34
CA ASP A 179 -25.42 10.92 12.98
C ASP A 179 -25.80 12.28 12.39
N LEU A 180 -26.39 12.27 11.20
CA LEU A 180 -26.88 13.48 10.55
C LEU A 180 -28.28 13.83 11.04
N ALA A 181 -28.63 15.12 10.94
CA ALA A 181 -29.96 15.61 11.28
C ALA A 181 -31.05 14.78 10.58
N LYS A 182 -32.06 14.43 11.34
CA LYS A 182 -33.11 13.53 10.88
C LYS A 182 -33.97 14.21 9.81
N THR A 183 -33.89 13.71 8.59
CA THR A 183 -34.74 14.16 7.47
C THR A 183 -35.96 13.25 7.33
N GLY A 184 -37.11 13.69 7.85
CA GLY A 184 -38.37 12.95 7.76
C GLY A 184 -38.31 11.56 8.44
N ARG A 185 -38.46 10.48 7.65
CA ARG A 185 -38.36 9.08 8.12
C ARG A 185 -37.01 8.42 7.79
N LEU A 186 -36.02 9.19 7.36
CA LEU A 186 -34.68 8.69 7.04
C LEU A 186 -33.79 8.67 8.29
N ILE A 187 -32.90 7.69 8.33
CA ILE A 187 -31.75 7.64 9.22
C ILE A 187 -30.52 7.84 8.33
N GLN A 188 -29.76 8.88 8.61
CA GLN A 188 -28.60 9.29 7.84
C GLN A 188 -27.44 9.44 8.83
N ALA A 189 -26.28 8.93 8.44
CA ALA A 189 -25.04 9.12 9.14
C ALA A 189 -23.93 9.35 8.11
N MET A 190 -22.93 10.10 8.51
CA MET A 190 -21.74 10.40 7.74
C MET A 190 -20.58 9.61 8.34
N LEU A 191 -19.79 8.98 7.47
CA LEU A 191 -18.49 8.41 7.82
C LEU A 191 -17.44 9.40 7.31
N SER A 192 -16.70 10.03 8.20
CA SER A 192 -15.66 11.00 7.87
C SER A 192 -14.43 10.81 8.73
N GLY A 193 -13.29 11.13 8.17
CA GLY A 193 -11.99 11.16 8.84
C GLY A 193 -10.93 11.51 7.81
N THR A 194 -9.89 12.21 8.24
CA THR A 194 -8.80 12.62 7.37
C THR A 194 -7.52 11.93 7.80
N TYR A 195 -6.84 11.32 6.83
CA TYR A 195 -5.60 10.58 7.06
C TYR A 195 -4.47 11.19 6.25
N THR A 196 -3.25 11.04 6.76
CA THR A 196 -2.03 11.47 6.09
C THR A 196 -0.95 10.40 6.27
N CYS A 197 0.06 10.47 5.40
CA CYS A 197 1.24 9.61 5.42
C CYS A 197 2.48 10.45 5.73
N GLU A 198 3.32 9.95 6.63
CA GLU A 198 4.63 10.49 6.95
C GLU A 198 5.69 9.47 6.49
N VAL A 199 6.53 9.88 5.54
CA VAL A 199 7.69 9.12 5.09
C VAL A 199 8.95 9.85 5.57
N ARG A 200 9.67 9.24 6.51
CA ARG A 200 10.93 9.79 7.01
C ARG A 200 12.06 9.40 6.09
N ASN A 201 12.89 10.39 5.76
CA ASN A 201 14.07 10.20 4.94
C ASN A 201 13.78 9.43 3.64
N ALA A 202 12.82 9.96 2.88
CA ALA A 202 12.29 9.32 1.67
C ALA A 202 13.34 9.14 0.56
N LYS A 203 14.46 9.89 0.61
CA LYS A 203 15.51 9.83 -0.42
C LYS A 203 16.55 8.75 -0.16
N GLU A 204 16.98 8.61 1.09
CA GLU A 204 18.11 7.73 1.44
C GLU A 204 17.63 6.33 1.89
N ALA A 205 16.43 6.22 2.49
CA ALA A 205 15.92 4.95 3.01
C ALA A 205 14.98 4.18 2.09
N TRP A 206 14.75 4.70 0.88
CA TRP A 206 13.83 4.10 -0.07
C TRP A 206 14.45 4.13 -1.46
N ALA A 207 14.14 3.10 -2.24
CA ALA A 207 14.45 3.02 -3.65
C ALA A 207 13.19 2.62 -4.41
N ILE A 208 12.99 3.23 -5.58
CA ILE A 208 11.89 2.92 -6.48
C ILE A 208 12.45 2.61 -7.86
N HIS A 209 11.96 1.52 -8.44
CA HIS A 209 12.23 1.17 -9.83
C HIS A 209 10.91 1.15 -10.59
N THR A 210 10.84 1.97 -11.63
CA THR A 210 9.67 2.18 -12.50
C THR A 210 9.96 1.65 -13.89
N ASN A 211 8.91 1.41 -14.68
CA ASN A 211 9.03 0.95 -16.07
C ASN A 211 9.63 -0.47 -16.20
N LEU A 212 9.35 -1.34 -15.22
CA LEU A 212 9.71 -2.75 -15.29
C LEU A 212 8.83 -3.51 -16.30
N LYS A 213 9.45 -4.42 -17.04
CA LYS A 213 8.74 -5.28 -17.99
C LYS A 213 7.78 -6.22 -17.28
N LEU A 214 6.57 -6.27 -17.82
CA LEU A 214 5.48 -7.12 -17.31
C LEU A 214 5.57 -8.58 -17.79
N SER A 215 6.48 -8.88 -18.74
CA SER A 215 6.67 -10.21 -19.35
C SER A 215 8.10 -10.47 -19.82
#